data_AF-A0A2N8EQQ6-F1
#
_entry.id   AF-A0A2N8EQQ6-F1
#
_cell.length_a   1.000
_cell.length_b   1.000
_cell.length_c   1.000
_cell.angle_alpha   90.00
_cell.angle_beta   90.00
_cell.angle_gamma   90.00
#
_symmetry.space_group_name_H-M   'P 1'
#
loop_
_entity.id
_entity.type
_entity.pdbx_description
1 polymer ?
#
loop_
_entity_poly.entity_id
_entity_poly.type
_entity_poly.pdbx_seq_one_letter_code
_entity_poly.pdbx_strand_id
1 'polypeptide(L)' 'MLIKIEKASKPEGWNVWMNAWCVEFRSYAEALAFVIKLEGRINAPHPLPISTARLLLELA' A
#
# COMPACT_ATOMS: atom_id res chain seq x y z
N MET A 1 8.16 -4.40 -0.52
CA MET A 1 7.31 -4.74 0.63
C MET A 1 6.71 -6.11 0.36
N LEU A 2 6.71 -7.02 1.34
CA LEU A 2 6.09 -8.35 1.17
C LEU A 2 4.63 -8.28 1.62
N ILE A 3 3.71 -8.61 0.71
CA ILE A 3 2.27 -8.68 0.96
C ILE A 3 1.82 -10.14 0.87
N LYS A 4 1.09 -10.64 1.86
CA LYS A 4 0.47 -11.97 1.82
C LYS A 4 -0.96 -11.93 2.37
N ILE A 5 -1.85 -12.71 1.77
CA ILE A 5 -3.21 -12.96 2.27
C ILE A 5 -3.21 -14.36 2.89
N GLU A 6 -3.68 -14.49 4.12
CA GLU A 6 -3.84 -15.78 4.80
C GLU A 6 -5.17 -15.86 5.54
N LYS A 7 -5.63 -17.10 5.79
CA LYS A 7 -6.83 -17.31 6.60
C LYS A 7 -6.54 -16.96 8.05
N ALA A 8 -7.40 -16.16 8.68
CA ALA A 8 -7.22 -15.80 10.08
C ALA A 8 -7.51 -17.01 10.99
N SER A 9 -7.10 -16.92 12.25
CA SER A 9 -7.42 -17.93 13.26
C SER A 9 -8.92 -18.01 13.56
N LYS A 10 -9.69 -16.96 13.22
CA LYS A 10 -11.15 -16.93 13.32
C LYS A 10 -11.78 -17.63 12.10
N PRO A 11 -12.90 -18.35 12.24
CA PRO A 11 -13.46 -19.19 11.17
C PRO A 11 -13.71 -18.47 9.83
N GLU A 12 -14.11 -17.20 9.90
CA GLU A 12 -14.49 -16.37 8.74
C GLU A 12 -13.52 -15.21 8.47
N GLY A 13 -12.47 -15.06 9.26
CA GLY A 13 -11.54 -13.94 9.14
C GLY A 13 -10.45 -14.18 8.09
N TRP A 14 -9.94 -13.08 7.53
CA TRP A 14 -8.80 -13.07 6.62
C TRP A 14 -7.78 -12.03 7.05
N ASN A 15 -6.51 -12.38 7.00
CA ASN A 15 -5.42 -11.49 7.37
C ASN A 15 -4.64 -11.07 6.12
N VAL A 16 -4.39 -9.77 5.98
CA VAL A 16 -3.40 -9.25 5.04
C VAL A 16 -2.18 -8.82 5.83
N TRP A 17 -1.05 -9.47 5.59
CA TRP A 17 0.23 -9.07 6.17
C TRP A 17 1.03 -8.22 5.22
N MET A 18 1.69 -7.20 5.77
CA MET A 18 2.58 -6.28 5.10
C MET A 18 3.89 -6.22 5.90
N ASN A 19 4.86 -7.06 5.55
CA ASN A 19 6.03 -7.35 6.39
C ASN A 19 5.60 -7.78 7.82
N ALA A 20 5.85 -6.95 8.83
CA ALA A 20 5.50 -7.19 10.24
C ALA A 20 4.09 -6.69 10.62
N TRP A 21 3.39 -5.99 9.72
CA TRP A 21 2.07 -5.42 9.98
C TRP A 21 0.97 -6.36 9.50
N CYS A 22 -0.17 -6.38 10.20
CA CYS A 22 -1.32 -7.21 9.87
C CYS A 22 -2.61 -6.40 9.95
N VAL A 23 -3.51 -6.61 8.98
CA VAL A 23 -4.87 -6.06 8.96
C VAL A 23 -5.87 -7.19 8.77
N GLU A 24 -6.88 -7.26 9.63
CA GLU A 24 -7.94 -8.28 9.57
C GLU A 24 -9.12 -7.80 8.71
N PHE A 25 -9.71 -8.72 7.94
CA PHE A 25 -10.88 -8.54 7.09
C PHE A 25 -11.92 -9.62 7.37
N ARG A 26 -13.19 -9.32 7.05
CA ARG A 26 -14.31 -10.25 7.29
C ARG A 26 -14.54 -11.21 6.11
N SER A 27 -13.88 -10.98 4.97
CA SER A 27 -13.97 -11.83 3.80
C SER A 27 -12.69 -11.79 2.96
N TYR A 28 -12.48 -12.83 2.16
CA TYR A 28 -11.38 -12.88 1.21
C TYR A 28 -11.50 -11.77 0.16
N ALA A 29 -12.73 -11.48 -0.28
CA ALA A 29 -12.99 -10.46 -1.30
C ALA A 29 -12.55 -9.06 -0.82
N GLU A 30 -12.83 -8.71 0.44
CA GLU A 30 -12.38 -7.45 1.04
C GLU A 30 -10.84 -7.40 1.15
N ALA A 31 -10.22 -8.48 1.62
CA ALA A 31 -8.77 -8.58 1.73
C ALA A 31 -8.08 -8.43 0.35
N LEU A 32 -8.62 -9.08 -0.68
CA LEU A 32 -8.12 -8.99 -2.04
C LEU A 32 -8.27 -7.59 -2.62
N ALA A 33 -9.43 -6.95 -2.46
CA ALA A 33 -9.67 -5.59 -2.93
C ALA A 33 -8.71 -4.59 -2.25
N PHE A 34 -8.42 -4.79 -0.96
CA PHE A 34 -7.43 -4.01 -0.24
C PHE A 34 -6.02 -4.17 -0.84
N VAL A 35 -5.58 -5.41 -1.10
CA VAL A 35 -4.25 -5.69 -1.69
C VAL A 35 -4.12 -5.06 -3.07
N ILE A 36 -5.11 -5.21 -3.95
CA ILE A 36 -5.10 -4.62 -5.29
C ILE A 36 -4.91 -3.09 -5.22
N LYS A 37 -5.65 -2.43 -4.33
CA LYS A 37 -5.55 -0.97 -4.14
C LYS A 37 -4.19 -0.56 -3.58
N LEU A 38 -3.65 -1.34 -2.65
CA LEU A 38 -2.36 -1.09 -2.01
C LEU A 38 -1.21 -1.23 -3.01
N GLU A 39 -1.19 -2.33 -3.77
CA GLU A 39 -0.19 -2.56 -4.83
C GLU A 39 -0.26 -1.47 -5.91
N GLY A 40 -1.47 -1.08 -6.32
CA GLY A 40 -1.67 0.03 -7.26
C GLY A 40 -1.07 1.34 -6.75
N ARG A 41 -1.16 1.61 -5.44
CA ARG A 41 -0.53 2.80 -4.84
C ARG A 41 0.98 2.68 -4.74
N ILE A 42 1.51 1.52 -4.38
CA ILE A 42 2.95 1.32 -4.24
C ILE A 42 3.64 1.45 -5.60
N ASN A 43 3.06 0.85 -6.63
CA ASN A 43 3.61 0.83 -7.97
C ASN A 43 3.25 2.08 -8.80
N ALA A 44 2.44 3.00 -8.26
CA ALA A 44 2.13 4.25 -8.94
C ALA A 44 3.41 5.10 -9.11
N PRO A 45 3.50 5.92 -10.18
CA PRO A 45 4.51 6.96 -10.26
C PRO A 45 4.34 7.93 -9.09
N HIS A 46 5.35 8.04 -8.24
CA HIS A 46 5.40 9.01 -7.13
C HIS A 46 6.33 10.15 -7.54
N PRO A 47 5.85 11.16 -8.30
CA PRO A 47 6.69 12.27 -8.70
C PRO A 47 7.23 12.97 -7.47
N LEU A 48 8.56 13.16 -7.44
CA LEU A 48 9.18 13.97 -6.41
C LEU A 48 8.66 15.40 -6.53
N PRO A 49 8.41 16.10 -5.41
CA PRO A 49 8.07 17.50 -5.46
C PRO A 49 9.18 18.27 -6.19
N ILE A 50 8.80 19.10 -7.15
CA ILE A 50 9.74 19.97 -7.86
C ILE A 50 10.36 20.89 -6.81
N SER A 51 11.68 20.81 -6.62
CA SER A 51 12.36 21.72 -5.70
C SER A 51 12.27 23.14 -6.28
N THR A 52 11.50 24.01 -5.63
CA THR A 52 11.42 25.44 -5.98
C THR A 52 12.76 26.15 -5.80
N ALA A 53 13.68 25.56 -5.02
CA ALA A 53 15.05 26.04 -4.85
C ALA A 53 15.83 26.11 -6.19
N ARG A 54 15.60 25.17 -7.12
CA ARG A 54 16.26 25.18 -8.44
C ARG A 54 15.71 26.27 -9.36
N LEU A 55 14.42 26.58 -9.26
CA LEU A 55 13.78 27.61 -10.09
C LEU A 55 14.21 29.03 -9.71
N LEU A 56 14.56 29.29 -8.45
CA LEU A 56 15.01 30.61 -8.00
C LEU A 56 16.47 30.91 -8.37
N LEU A 57 17.31 29.89 -8.56
CA LEU A 57 18.72 30.04 -8.98
C LEU A 57 18.88 30.25 -10.49
N GLU A 58 17.93 29.78 -11.31
CA GLU A 58 17.94 29.99 -12.76
C GLU A 58 17.27 31.33 -13.18
N LEU A 59 16.69 32.06 -12.22
CA LEU A 59 16.07 33.38 -12.41
C LEU A 59 16.88 34.53 -11.77
N ALA A 60 18.07 34.26 -11.25
CA ALA A 60 19.01 35.22 -10.67
C ALA A 60 20.29 35.29 -11.53
#